data_AF-A0A9E7MXB2-F1
#
_entry.id   AF-A0A9E7MXB2-F1
#
_cell.length_a   1.000
_cell.length_b   1.000
_cell.length_c   1.000
_cell.angle_alpha   90.00
_cell.angle_beta   90.00
_cell.angle_gamma   90.00
#
_symmetry.space_group_name_H-M   'P 1'
#
loop_
_entity.id
_entity.type
_entity.pdbx_description
1 polymer ?
#
loop_
_entity_poly.entity_id
_entity_poly.type
_entity_poly.pdbx_seq_one_letter_code
_entity_poly.pdbx_strand_id
1 'polypeptide(L)'
;MKIAVPSSKSGGLEDTVAAVFARAPVFTIIDVENEEIKNVKVIQNQAMNVPSGAGPMVVQMLIKEGVNAVITPQLGPNAMEALQAAGIKVYTFPPGTPIKEAVEKISKGEIPQPFQAPPQAYYPPQQSQAPPTPQSQAYYPPFPMPARPLIPEPPRHKECIHYKEGKCEFWNLPVHADDPACPFFIPKNAPWRWW
;
A
#
# COMPACT_ATOMS: atom_id res chain seq x y z
N MET A 1 31.05 9.87 -8.16
CA MET A 1 30.24 8.78 -7.58
C MET A 1 28.97 9.39 -7.04
N LYS A 2 27.82 8.91 -7.49
CA LYS A 2 26.52 9.41 -7.02
C LYS A 2 25.97 8.55 -5.89
N ILE A 3 25.68 9.20 -4.76
CA ILE A 3 25.14 8.56 -3.56
C ILE A 3 23.74 9.09 -3.32
N ALA A 4 22.75 8.20 -3.24
CA ALA A 4 21.39 8.59 -2.85
C ALA A 4 21.14 8.25 -1.38
N VAL A 5 20.59 9.22 -0.66
CA VAL A 5 20.29 9.11 0.76
C VAL A 5 18.82 9.47 0.99
N PRO A 6 18.01 8.57 1.56
CA PRO A 6 16.64 8.89 1.94
C PRO A 6 16.66 9.84 3.14
N SER A 7 16.07 11.02 3.01
CA SER A 7 16.02 12.01 4.08
C SER A 7 14.65 12.00 4.77
N SER A 8 14.62 12.27 6.07
CA SER A 8 13.41 12.17 6.89
C SER A 8 12.57 13.46 6.86
N LYS A 9 13.18 14.63 6.64
CA LYS A 9 12.47 15.93 6.60
C LYS A 9 12.53 16.58 5.21
N SER A 10 13.19 17.74 5.11
CA SER A 10 13.18 18.61 3.93
C SER A 10 14.31 18.30 2.95
N GLY A 11 15.25 17.43 3.33
CA GLY A 11 16.40 17.04 2.52
C GLY A 11 17.58 17.99 2.68
N GLY A 12 18.73 17.57 2.16
CA GLY A 12 20.01 18.29 2.25
C GLY A 12 21.03 17.62 3.16
N LEU A 13 22.24 18.19 3.22
CA LEU A 13 23.39 17.60 3.95
C LEU A 13 23.21 17.58 5.47
N GLU A 14 22.42 18.51 6.00
CA GLU A 14 22.11 18.68 7.42
C GLU A 14 20.93 17.78 7.87
N ASP A 15 20.24 17.15 6.93
CA ASP A 15 19.12 16.27 7.23
C ASP A 15 19.62 14.90 7.70
N THR A 16 18.67 14.08 8.10
CA THR A 16 18.93 12.80 8.75
C THR A 16 18.43 11.66 7.89
N VAL A 17 19.14 10.54 7.91
CA VAL A 17 18.74 9.32 7.21
C VAL A 17 17.38 8.82 7.72
N ALA A 18 16.42 8.68 6.81
CA ALA A 18 15.09 8.17 7.11
C ALA A 18 15.11 6.67 7.45
N ALA A 19 14.22 6.24 8.36
CA ALA A 19 14.16 4.87 8.82
C ALA A 19 13.70 3.85 7.77
N VAL A 20 12.90 4.26 6.79
CA VAL A 20 12.38 3.38 5.73
C VAL A 20 12.71 3.99 4.38
N PHE A 21 13.49 3.27 3.57
CA PHE A 21 13.89 3.73 2.24
C PHE A 21 12.70 4.01 1.32
N ALA A 22 11.78 3.05 1.16
CA ALA A 22 10.69 3.15 0.20
C ALA A 22 9.66 4.26 0.51
N ARG A 23 9.51 4.63 1.79
CA ARG A 23 8.53 5.62 2.27
C ARG A 23 9.17 6.92 2.73
N ALA A 24 10.45 7.13 2.44
CA ALA A 24 11.11 8.40 2.72
C ALA A 24 10.45 9.52 1.92
N PRO A 25 10.24 10.72 2.49
CA PRO A 25 9.60 11.83 1.80
C PRO A 25 10.44 12.41 0.67
N VAL A 26 11.75 12.49 0.87
CA VAL A 26 12.67 13.01 -0.13
C VAL A 26 13.94 12.16 -0.19
N PHE A 27 14.58 12.17 -1.35
CA PHE A 27 15.88 11.59 -1.61
C PHE A 27 16.88 12.69 -1.88
N THR A 28 17.93 12.75 -1.08
CA THR A 28 19.08 13.62 -1.31
C THR A 28 20.12 12.85 -2.11
N ILE A 29 20.32 13.23 -3.36
CA ILE A 29 21.36 12.72 -4.24
C ILE A 29 22.57 13.62 -4.12
N ILE A 30 23.71 13.01 -3.85
CA ILE A 30 24.97 13.69 -3.59
C ILE A 30 25.98 13.19 -4.61
N ASP A 31 26.54 14.11 -5.38
CA ASP A 31 27.60 13.85 -6.33
C ASP A 31 28.95 14.09 -5.64
N VAL A 32 29.71 13.01 -5.45
CA VAL A 32 31.03 13.03 -4.80
C VAL A 32 32.09 12.77 -5.85
N GLU A 33 33.01 13.70 -6.04
CA GLU A 33 34.15 13.57 -6.96
C GLU A 33 35.43 13.96 -6.22
N ASN A 34 36.44 13.07 -6.20
CA ASN A 34 37.68 13.25 -5.43
C ASN A 34 37.46 13.54 -3.94
N GLU A 35 36.55 12.81 -3.28
CA GLU A 35 36.23 12.98 -1.85
C GLU A 35 35.52 14.31 -1.50
N GLU A 36 35.25 15.15 -2.49
CA GLU A 36 34.54 16.42 -2.33
C GLU A 36 33.11 16.34 -2.85
N ILE A 37 32.19 16.97 -2.12
CA ILE A 37 30.77 17.06 -2.49
C ILE A 37 30.61 18.18 -3.53
N LYS A 38 30.44 17.82 -4.80
CA LYS A 38 30.27 18.79 -5.89
C LYS A 38 28.84 19.26 -6.06
N ASN A 39 27.87 18.38 -5.85
CA ASN A 39 26.47 18.71 -6.07
C ASN A 39 25.55 17.98 -5.09
N VAL A 40 24.51 18.67 -4.65
CA VAL A 40 23.46 18.12 -3.79
C VAL A 40 22.13 18.43 -4.45
N LYS A 41 21.40 17.38 -4.83
CA LYS A 41 20.08 17.47 -5.45
C LYS A 41 19.07 16.78 -4.54
N VAL A 42 18.00 17.46 -4.20
CA VAL A 42 16.89 16.89 -3.44
C VAL A 42 15.75 16.55 -4.40
N ILE A 43 15.26 15.31 -4.33
CA ILE A 43 14.17 14.79 -5.17
C ILE A 43 13.04 14.32 -4.26
N GLN A 44 11.81 14.74 -4.56
CA GLN A 44 10.64 14.25 -3.83
C GLN A 44 10.28 12.83 -4.24
N ASN A 45 9.97 12.00 -3.24
CA ASN A 45 9.53 10.64 -3.48
C ASN A 45 8.04 10.61 -3.86
N GLN A 46 7.76 10.33 -5.13
CA GLN A 46 6.39 10.12 -5.60
C GLN A 46 5.78 8.79 -5.14
N ALA A 47 6.61 7.82 -4.74
CA ALA A 47 6.17 6.50 -4.31
C ALA A 47 5.70 6.45 -2.85
N MET A 48 5.75 7.58 -2.13
CA MET A 48 5.39 7.67 -0.71
C MET A 48 3.95 7.25 -0.42
N ASN A 49 3.02 7.55 -1.35
CA ASN A 49 1.59 7.31 -1.18
C ASN A 49 1.10 6.02 -1.87
N VAL A 50 2.03 5.19 -2.38
CA VAL A 50 1.66 3.98 -3.10
C VAL A 50 1.40 2.85 -2.10
N PRO A 51 0.24 2.15 -2.17
CA PRO A 51 -0.13 1.13 -1.20
C PRO A 51 0.79 -0.11 -1.24
N SER A 52 1.33 -0.45 -2.41
CA SER A 52 2.28 -1.56 -2.58
C SER A 52 3.24 -1.29 -3.74
N GLY A 53 4.48 -1.82 -3.67
CA GLY A 53 5.47 -1.64 -4.73
C GLY A 53 6.25 -0.33 -4.71
N ALA A 54 6.21 0.42 -3.59
CA ALA A 54 6.96 1.68 -3.48
C ALA A 54 8.48 1.50 -3.64
N GLY A 55 9.04 0.38 -3.14
CA GLY A 55 10.47 0.06 -3.25
C GLY A 55 11.01 0.07 -4.68
N PRO A 56 10.55 -0.81 -5.58
CA PRO A 56 11.03 -0.86 -6.96
C PRO A 56 10.77 0.43 -7.76
N MET A 57 9.70 1.18 -7.47
CA MET A 57 9.48 2.49 -8.11
C MET A 57 10.56 3.50 -7.75
N VAL A 58 10.93 3.58 -6.47
CA VAL A 58 12.04 4.44 -6.03
C VAL A 58 13.35 4.00 -6.69
N VAL A 59 13.62 2.70 -6.74
CA VAL A 59 14.85 2.20 -7.36
C VAL A 59 14.92 2.59 -8.83
N GLN A 60 13.83 2.46 -9.59
CA GLN A 60 13.78 2.94 -10.98
C GLN A 60 14.03 4.44 -11.10
N MET A 61 13.54 5.25 -10.16
CA MET A 61 13.83 6.69 -10.12
C MET A 61 15.33 6.95 -9.91
N LEU A 62 15.98 6.23 -9.00
CA LEU A 62 17.42 6.37 -8.75
C LEU A 62 18.29 5.91 -9.92
N ILE A 63 17.86 4.86 -10.64
CA ILE A 63 18.53 4.39 -11.86
C ILE A 63 18.50 5.49 -12.93
N LYS A 64 17.35 6.15 -13.12
CA LYS A 64 17.21 7.27 -14.08
C LYS A 64 18.13 8.44 -13.75
N GLU A 65 18.38 8.70 -12.47
CA GLU A 65 19.30 9.75 -12.00
C GLU A 65 20.79 9.35 -12.07
N GLY A 66 21.08 8.09 -12.38
CA GLY A 66 22.44 7.56 -12.52
C GLY A 66 23.15 7.33 -11.17
N VAL A 67 22.40 6.93 -10.14
CA VAL A 67 22.94 6.69 -8.80
C VAL A 67 23.80 5.42 -8.77
N ASN A 68 25.00 5.50 -8.18
CA ASN A 68 25.92 4.36 -8.05
C ASN A 68 25.80 3.65 -6.71
N ALA A 69 25.43 4.39 -5.66
CA ALA A 69 25.31 3.88 -4.30
C ALA A 69 24.11 4.44 -3.55
N VAL A 70 23.56 3.64 -2.65
CA VAL A 70 22.41 4.00 -1.83
C VAL A 70 22.74 3.77 -0.36
N ILE A 71 22.41 4.75 0.48
CA ILE A 71 22.45 4.62 1.94
C ILE A 71 21.07 4.26 2.43
N THR A 72 20.94 3.21 3.23
CA THR A 72 19.64 2.81 3.78
C THR A 72 19.79 2.03 5.09
N PRO A 73 18.99 2.32 6.12
CA PRO A 73 18.96 1.50 7.33
C PRO A 73 18.25 0.16 7.11
N GLN A 74 17.15 0.19 6.36
CA GLN A 74 16.30 -0.96 6.17
C GLN A 74 15.78 -1.00 4.73
N LEU A 75 16.01 -2.15 4.10
CA LEU A 75 15.60 -2.41 2.74
C LEU A 75 14.75 -3.69 2.68
N GLY A 76 13.61 -3.62 1.97
CA GLY A 76 12.73 -4.77 1.75
C GLY A 76 13.23 -5.67 0.60
N PRO A 77 12.79 -6.94 0.54
CA PRO A 77 13.25 -7.91 -0.47
C PRO A 77 13.06 -7.38 -1.91
N ASN A 78 11.89 -6.83 -2.21
CA ASN A 78 11.58 -6.32 -3.55
C ASN A 78 12.49 -5.15 -3.98
N ALA A 79 12.92 -4.30 -3.05
CA ALA A 79 13.84 -3.21 -3.35
C ALA A 79 15.27 -3.72 -3.54
N MET A 80 15.64 -4.79 -2.82
CA MET A 80 16.98 -5.39 -2.91
C MET A 80 17.18 -6.00 -4.28
N GLU A 81 16.21 -6.80 -4.73
CA GLU A 81 16.24 -7.41 -6.06
C GLU A 81 16.39 -6.36 -7.15
N ALA A 82 15.64 -5.25 -7.05
CA ALA A 82 15.74 -4.15 -8.00
C ALA A 82 17.10 -3.44 -7.98
N LEU A 83 17.70 -3.21 -6.80
CA LEU A 83 19.01 -2.57 -6.67
C LEU A 83 20.14 -3.47 -7.15
N GLN A 84 20.07 -4.78 -6.85
CA GLN A 84 21.02 -5.78 -7.34
C GLN A 84 20.95 -5.90 -8.87
N ALA A 85 19.75 -5.96 -9.43
CA ALA A 85 19.56 -5.98 -10.89
C ALA A 85 20.13 -4.73 -11.58
N ALA A 86 20.14 -3.59 -10.88
CA ALA A 86 20.71 -2.33 -11.35
C ALA A 86 22.23 -2.18 -11.09
N GLY A 87 22.85 -3.10 -10.35
CA GLY A 87 24.27 -3.01 -9.98
C GLY A 87 24.59 -1.87 -9.01
N ILE A 88 23.60 -1.39 -8.26
CA ILE A 88 23.77 -0.27 -7.33
C ILE A 88 24.28 -0.80 -5.97
N LYS A 89 25.35 -0.20 -5.44
CA LYS A 89 25.91 -0.59 -4.15
C LYS A 89 25.01 -0.11 -3.00
N VAL A 90 24.77 -0.96 -2.01
CA VAL A 90 23.93 -0.64 -0.86
C VAL A 90 24.78 -0.57 0.40
N TYR A 91 24.69 0.55 1.11
CA TYR A 91 25.38 0.79 2.37
C TYR A 91 24.37 0.90 3.51
N THR A 92 24.62 0.14 4.58
CA THR A 92 23.71 0.10 5.73
C THR A 92 24.15 1.07 6.80
N PHE A 93 23.32 2.06 7.13
CA PHE A 93 23.58 3.00 8.22
C PHE A 93 22.37 3.07 9.15
N PRO A 94 22.56 3.22 10.47
CA PRO A 94 21.44 3.33 11.40
C PRO A 94 20.55 4.54 11.07
N PRO A 95 19.23 4.43 11.31
CA PRO A 95 18.33 5.56 11.15
C PRO A 95 18.73 6.66 12.14
N GLY A 96 18.56 7.93 11.77
CA GLY A 96 18.99 9.02 12.67
C GLY A 96 20.43 9.51 12.42
N THR A 97 21.20 8.86 11.55
CA THR A 97 22.55 9.33 11.18
C THR A 97 22.45 10.59 10.33
N PRO A 98 23.24 11.65 10.61
CA PRO A 98 23.30 12.82 9.74
C PRO A 98 23.94 12.46 8.39
N ILE A 99 23.39 13.03 7.32
CA ILE A 99 23.77 12.66 5.94
C ILE A 99 25.24 12.97 5.66
N LYS A 100 25.73 14.11 6.18
CA LYS A 100 27.14 14.49 6.09
C LYS A 100 28.09 13.41 6.64
N GLU A 101 27.81 12.90 7.84
CA GLU A 101 28.64 11.83 8.44
C GLU A 101 28.58 10.54 7.63
N ALA A 102 27.39 10.19 7.12
CA ALA A 102 27.21 8.98 6.33
C ALA A 102 28.03 9.03 5.02
N VAL A 103 28.06 10.20 4.36
CA VAL A 103 28.87 10.42 3.15
C VAL A 103 30.36 10.42 3.46
N GLU A 104 30.79 11.08 4.53
CA GLU A 104 32.20 11.08 4.96
C GLU A 104 32.71 9.67 5.27
N LYS A 105 31.90 8.83 5.93
CA LYS A 105 32.26 7.43 6.21
C LYS A 105 32.41 6.59 4.94
N ILE A 106 31.54 6.82 3.95
CA ILE A 106 31.67 6.17 2.64
C ILE A 106 32.94 6.63 1.93
N SER A 107 33.26 7.93 1.98
CA SER A 107 34.48 8.48 1.39
C SER A 107 35.74 7.88 2.02
N LYS A 108 35.73 7.70 3.36
CA LYS A 108 36.83 7.09 4.12
C LYS A 108 36.95 5.57 3.97
N GLY A 109 36.01 4.93 3.26
CA GLY A 109 36.00 3.48 3.07
C GLY A 109 35.66 2.67 4.33
N GLU A 110 35.11 3.31 5.37
CA GLU A 110 34.51 2.61 6.50
C GLU A 110 33.15 2.07 6.03
N ILE A 111 33.15 0.82 5.61
CA ILE A 111 31.98 0.09 5.11
C ILE A 111 31.35 -0.62 6.31
N PRO A 112 30.34 -0.06 7.00
CA PRO A 112 29.51 -0.86 7.88
C PRO A 112 28.73 -1.83 6.99
N GLN A 113 29.29 -3.04 6.89
CA GLN A 113 28.79 -4.31 6.38
C GLN A 113 27.87 -4.29 5.15
N PRO A 114 28.12 -5.13 4.12
CA PRO A 114 27.11 -5.40 3.11
C PRO A 114 25.82 -5.80 3.84
N PHE A 115 24.71 -5.18 3.47
CA PHE A 115 23.39 -5.45 4.06
C PHE A 115 23.17 -6.97 4.05
N GLN A 116 23.31 -7.60 5.22
CA GLN A 116 22.87 -8.96 5.39
C GLN A 116 21.36 -8.86 5.42
N ALA A 117 20.71 -9.34 4.34
CA ALA A 117 19.29 -9.65 4.45
C ALA A 117 19.12 -10.45 5.75
N PRO A 118 18.18 -10.08 6.64
CA PRO A 118 17.86 -10.99 7.72
C PRO A 118 17.64 -12.35 7.06
N PRO A 119 18.24 -13.44 7.59
CA PRO A 119 18.09 -14.76 7.01
C PRO A 119 16.60 -14.90 6.75
N GLN A 120 16.24 -15.11 5.47
CA GLN A 120 14.85 -15.24 5.06
C GLN A 120 14.24 -16.15 6.10
N ALA A 121 13.30 -15.64 6.91
CA ALA A 121 12.49 -16.53 7.70
C ALA A 121 11.95 -17.48 6.65
N TYR A 122 12.38 -18.74 6.71
CA TYR A 122 11.98 -19.75 5.76
C TYR A 122 10.47 -19.86 5.96
N TYR A 123 9.73 -19.05 5.21
CA TYR A 123 8.35 -19.31 4.92
C TYR A 123 8.47 -20.47 3.95
N PRO A 124 8.19 -21.71 4.38
CA PRO A 124 8.08 -22.79 3.42
C PRO A 124 7.19 -22.27 2.28
N PRO A 125 7.49 -22.61 1.01
CA PRO A 125 6.55 -22.32 -0.06
C PRO A 125 5.19 -22.73 0.48
N GLN A 126 4.22 -21.80 0.50
CA GLN A 126 2.89 -22.18 0.91
C GLN A 126 2.51 -23.25 -0.11
N GLN A 127 2.66 -24.52 0.28
CA GLN A 127 1.99 -25.62 -0.36
C GLN A 127 0.60 -25.08 -0.56
N SER A 128 0.11 -25.10 -1.79
CA SER A 128 -1.29 -24.79 -2.06
C SER A 128 -2.06 -25.70 -1.11
N GLN A 129 -2.41 -25.16 0.06
CA GLN A 129 -3.16 -25.89 1.04
C GLN A 129 -4.49 -25.98 0.33
N ALA A 130 -4.79 -27.17 -0.18
CA ALA A 130 -6.18 -27.54 -0.33
C ALA A 130 -6.85 -27.08 0.98
N PRO A 131 -7.97 -26.32 0.90
CA PRO A 131 -8.60 -25.77 2.08
C PRO A 131 -8.66 -26.87 3.12
N PRO A 132 -8.28 -26.58 4.38
CA PRO A 132 -8.17 -27.63 5.38
C PRO A 132 -9.47 -28.42 5.37
N THR A 133 -9.38 -29.74 5.17
CA THR A 133 -10.52 -30.63 5.44
C THR A 133 -11.04 -30.23 6.81
N PRO A 134 -12.34 -29.90 6.94
CA PRO A 134 -12.87 -29.37 8.17
C PRO A 134 -12.54 -30.35 9.27
N GLN A 135 -11.60 -29.96 10.15
CA GLN A 135 -11.34 -30.70 11.36
C GLN A 135 -12.66 -30.73 12.12
N SER A 136 -13.09 -31.91 12.52
CA SER A 136 -14.28 -32.08 13.36
C SER A 136 -14.09 -31.24 14.61
N GLN A 137 -14.66 -30.04 14.60
CA GLN A 137 -14.60 -29.13 15.74
C GLN A 137 -15.12 -29.91 16.94
N ALA A 138 -14.38 -29.84 18.04
CA ALA A 138 -14.90 -30.25 19.34
C ALA A 138 -16.29 -29.63 19.49
N TYR A 139 -17.30 -30.46 19.68
CA TYR A 139 -18.69 -30.03 19.74
C TYR A 139 -18.89 -29.17 20.98
N TYR A 140 -18.64 -27.88 20.84
CA TYR A 140 -19.22 -26.88 21.72
C TYR A 140 -20.71 -26.82 21.36
N PRO A 141 -21.63 -27.14 22.29
CA PRO A 141 -23.03 -26.87 22.03
C PRO A 141 -23.15 -25.38 21.71
N PRO A 142 -23.82 -25.01 20.62
CA PRO A 142 -24.00 -23.61 20.28
C PRO A 142 -24.67 -22.92 21.48
N PHE A 143 -24.07 -21.84 21.96
CA PHE A 143 -24.80 -20.90 22.81
C PHE A 143 -26.13 -20.59 22.07
N PRO A 144 -27.29 -20.65 22.75
CA PRO A 144 -28.56 -20.32 22.11
C PRO A 144 -28.45 -18.89 21.59
N MET A 145 -28.22 -18.76 20.29
CA MET A 145 -28.19 -17.46 19.65
C MET A 145 -29.59 -16.89 19.76
N PRO A 146 -29.77 -15.64 20.23
CA PRO A 146 -31.06 -14.99 20.12
C PRO A 146 -31.48 -15.04 18.65
N ALA A 147 -32.73 -15.40 18.37
CA ALA A 147 -33.25 -15.45 17.02
C ALA A 147 -32.87 -14.15 16.30
N ARG A 148 -32.14 -14.25 15.18
CA ARG A 148 -31.84 -13.09 14.35
C ARG A 148 -33.17 -12.38 14.09
N PRO A 149 -33.28 -11.07 14.35
CA PRO A 149 -34.45 -10.31 13.95
C PRO A 149 -34.66 -10.58 12.46
N LEU A 150 -35.88 -11.02 12.09
CA LEU A 150 -36.22 -11.19 10.69
C LEU A 150 -36.00 -9.84 10.02
N ILE A 151 -35.01 -9.76 9.13
CA ILE A 151 -34.80 -8.58 8.31
C ILE A 151 -36.09 -8.47 7.46
N PRO A 152 -36.84 -7.38 7.55
CA PRO A 152 -38.05 -7.23 6.76
C PRO A 152 -37.66 -7.31 5.28
N GLU A 153 -38.35 -8.16 4.52
CA GLU A 153 -38.14 -8.24 3.07
C GLU A 153 -38.37 -6.85 2.45
N PRO A 154 -37.53 -6.43 1.49
CA PRO A 154 -37.73 -5.16 0.81
C PRO A 154 -39.09 -5.15 0.10
N PRO A 155 -39.77 -3.99 0.05
CA PRO A 155 -41.05 -3.87 -0.65
C PRO A 155 -40.87 -4.23 -2.13
N ARG A 156 -41.91 -4.81 -2.75
CA ARG A 156 -41.90 -5.27 -4.15
C ARG A 156 -42.61 -4.28 -5.08
N HIS A 157 -42.30 -4.32 -6.37
CA HIS A 157 -42.90 -3.41 -7.36
C HIS A 157 -44.42 -3.50 -7.44
N LYS A 158 -45.04 -4.67 -7.21
CA LYS A 158 -46.52 -4.83 -7.18
C LYS A 158 -47.23 -3.96 -6.12
N GLU A 159 -46.50 -3.58 -5.07
CA GLU A 159 -46.98 -2.77 -3.95
C GLU A 159 -46.86 -1.26 -4.24
N CYS A 160 -46.24 -0.89 -5.37
CA CYS A 160 -46.04 0.48 -5.81
C CYS A 160 -47.25 1.00 -6.59
N ILE A 161 -47.67 2.25 -6.38
CA ILE A 161 -48.79 2.85 -7.13
C ILE A 161 -48.53 2.95 -8.63
N HIS A 162 -47.28 3.10 -9.04
CA HIS A 162 -46.90 3.26 -10.45
C HIS A 162 -46.83 1.93 -11.22
N TYR A 163 -47.07 0.80 -10.56
CA TYR A 163 -47.06 -0.51 -11.19
C TYR A 163 -48.44 -0.86 -11.76
N LYS A 164 -48.49 -1.08 -13.08
CA LYS A 164 -49.64 -1.65 -13.80
C LYS A 164 -49.17 -2.72 -14.78
N GLU A 165 -49.73 -3.92 -14.66
CA GLU A 165 -49.63 -5.01 -15.65
C GLU A 165 -48.20 -5.24 -16.22
N GLY A 166 -47.19 -5.34 -15.34
CA GLY A 166 -45.80 -5.62 -15.74
C GLY A 166 -45.01 -4.40 -16.20
N LYS A 167 -45.53 -3.19 -15.98
CA LYS A 167 -44.89 -1.92 -16.37
C LYS A 167 -44.94 -0.90 -15.25
N CYS A 168 -43.87 -0.12 -15.11
CA CYS A 168 -43.81 1.07 -14.28
C CYS A 168 -44.21 2.29 -15.12
N GLU A 169 -45.32 2.93 -14.79
CA GLU A 169 -45.81 4.12 -15.51
C GLU A 169 -44.93 5.36 -15.28
N PHE A 170 -44.29 5.47 -14.10
CA PHE A 170 -43.46 6.63 -13.76
C PHE A 170 -42.19 6.74 -14.63
N TRP A 171 -41.57 5.60 -14.93
CA TRP A 171 -40.37 5.54 -15.79
C TRP A 171 -40.66 4.96 -17.19
N ASN A 172 -41.92 4.63 -17.47
CA ASN A 172 -42.39 4.03 -18.73
C ASN A 172 -41.61 2.76 -19.15
N LEU A 173 -41.23 1.90 -18.21
CA LEU A 173 -40.37 0.73 -18.44
C LEU A 173 -40.98 -0.58 -17.91
N PRO A 174 -40.67 -1.74 -18.53
CA PRO A 174 -41.15 -3.04 -18.05
C PRO A 174 -40.48 -3.40 -16.72
N VAL A 175 -41.27 -3.83 -15.73
CA VAL A 175 -40.79 -4.29 -14.41
C VAL A 175 -41.52 -5.55 -14.00
N HIS A 176 -40.83 -6.49 -13.34
CA HIS A 176 -41.49 -7.68 -12.82
C HIS A 176 -42.19 -7.38 -11.49
N ALA A 177 -43.32 -8.02 -11.24
CA ALA A 177 -44.16 -7.77 -10.06
C ALA A 177 -43.43 -8.00 -8.73
N ASP A 178 -42.55 -8.99 -8.71
CA ASP A 178 -41.84 -9.47 -7.51
C ASP A 178 -40.42 -8.91 -7.35
N ASP A 179 -39.97 -8.06 -8.28
CA ASP A 179 -38.67 -7.42 -8.15
C ASP A 179 -38.65 -6.42 -6.99
N PRO A 180 -37.51 -6.30 -6.27
CA PRO A 180 -37.36 -5.34 -5.19
C PRO A 180 -37.62 -3.93 -5.70
N ALA A 181 -38.40 -3.16 -4.94
CA ALA A 181 -38.87 -1.85 -5.34
C ALA A 181 -37.71 -0.86 -5.50
N CYS A 182 -37.84 0.02 -6.50
CA CYS A 182 -36.85 1.06 -6.76
C CYS A 182 -36.84 2.16 -5.65
N PRO A 183 -35.81 3.02 -5.61
CA PRO A 183 -35.72 4.14 -4.65
C PRO A 183 -36.92 5.12 -4.69
N PHE A 184 -37.68 5.15 -5.78
CA PHE A 184 -38.88 5.98 -5.97
C PHE A 184 -40.18 5.24 -5.64
N PHE A 185 -40.10 4.19 -4.83
CA PHE A 185 -41.26 3.43 -4.39
C PHE A 185 -42.26 4.30 -3.63
N ILE A 186 -43.52 4.27 -4.07
CA ILE A 186 -44.64 4.89 -3.37
C ILE A 186 -45.67 3.80 -3.08
N PRO A 187 -45.89 3.43 -1.79
CA PRO A 187 -46.80 2.35 -1.44
C PRO A 187 -48.24 2.70 -1.80
N LYS A 188 -49.00 1.72 -2.31
CA LYS A 188 -50.44 1.86 -2.59
C LYS A 188 -51.25 2.24 -1.34
N ASN A 189 -50.83 1.75 -0.17
CA ASN A 189 -51.54 1.93 1.11
C ASN A 189 -50.93 3.04 1.98
N ALA A 190 -50.29 4.05 1.38
CA ALA A 190 -49.65 5.13 2.13
C ALA A 190 -50.68 5.95 2.96
N PRO A 191 -50.58 6.02 4.30
CA PRO A 191 -51.61 6.62 5.16
C PRO A 191 -51.70 8.16 5.05
N TRP A 192 -50.67 8.80 4.50
CA TRP A 192 -50.62 10.26 4.23
C TRP A 192 -51.35 10.68 2.94
N ARG A 193 -52.07 9.76 2.26
CA ARG A 193 -52.84 10.05 1.03
C ARG A 193 -54.23 10.64 1.26
N TRP A 194 -54.65 10.89 2.51
CA TRP A 194 -55.97 11.43 2.86
C TRP A 194 -55.95 12.91 3.31
N TRP A 195 -54.88 13.65 2.98
CA TRP A 195 -54.67 15.06 3.31
C TRP A 195 -54.30 15.81 2.04
#